data_AF-A0A455U5J2-F1
#
_entry.id   AF-A0A455U5J2-F1
#
_cell.length_a   1.000
_cell.length_b   1.000
_cell.length_c   1.000
_cell.angle_alpha   90.00
_cell.angle_beta   90.00
_cell.angle_gamma   90.00
#
_symmetry.space_group_name_H-M   'P 1'
#
loop_
_entity.id
_entity.type
_entity.pdbx_description
1 polymer ?
#
loop_
_entity_poly.entity_id
_entity_poly.type
_entity_poly.pdbx_seq_one_letter_code
_entity_poly.pdbx_strand_id
1 'polypeptide(L)' 'MCEHSQQQARELGFMAMQYNAVVAANEIAVALWLKLGFSIVGTVPNAYRHARLGLVDAHVMYKALNEG' A
#
# COMPACT_ATOMS: atom_id res chain seq x y z
N MET A 1 -1.92 -12.12 -6.44
CA MET A 1 -1.98 -12.13 -4.96
C MET A 1 -2.77 -10.95 -4.41
N CYS A 2 -2.45 -9.70 -4.74
CA CYS A 2 -3.18 -8.52 -4.22
C CYS A 2 -4.66 -8.48 -4.59
N GLU A 3 -5.03 -8.75 -5.85
CA GLU A 3 -6.44 -8.79 -6.28
C GLU A 3 -7.22 -9.93 -5.58
N HIS A 4 -6.60 -11.09 -5.41
CA HIS A 4 -7.19 -12.20 -4.66
C HIS A 4 -7.43 -11.84 -3.19
N SER A 5 -6.46 -11.19 -2.54
CA SER A 5 -6.65 -10.72 -1.16
C SER A 5 -7.73 -9.64 -1.04
N GLN A 6 -7.90 -8.79 -2.06
CA GLN A 6 -8.97 -7.80 -2.09
C GLN A 6 -10.34 -8.45 -2.24
N GLN A 7 -10.45 -9.47 -3.08
CA GLN A 7 -11.68 -10.25 -3.24
C GLN A 7 -12.05 -10.95 -1.93
N GLN A 8 -11.11 -11.65 -1.29
CA GLN A 8 -11.35 -12.28 0.00
C GLN A 8 -11.75 -11.27 1.08
N ALA A 9 -11.10 -10.11 1.13
CA ALA A 9 -11.45 -9.06 2.08
C ALA A 9 -12.90 -8.58 1.88
N ARG A 10 -13.37 -8.44 0.63
CA ARG A 10 -14.79 -8.14 0.34
C ARG A 10 -15.71 -9.26 0.78
N GLU A 11 -15.38 -10.51 0.48
CA GLU A 11 -16.18 -11.69 0.86
C GLU A 11 -16.30 -11.83 2.39
N LEU A 12 -15.28 -11.40 3.13
CA LEU A 12 -15.26 -11.35 4.59
C LEU A 12 -15.92 -10.09 5.19
N GLY A 13 -16.46 -9.18 4.37
CA GLY A 13 -17.17 -7.98 4.82
C GLY A 13 -16.27 -6.82 5.27
N PHE A 14 -14.98 -6.83 4.93
CA PHE A 14 -14.10 -5.68 5.18
C PHE A 14 -14.48 -4.51 4.27
N MET A 15 -14.48 -3.30 4.84
CA MET A 15 -14.85 -2.08 4.11
C MET A 15 -13.68 -1.46 3.34
N ALA A 16 -12.44 -1.79 3.72
CA ALA A 16 -11.24 -1.21 3.15
C ALA A 16 -10.01 -2.09 3.38
N MET A 17 -8.93 -1.81 2.66
CA MET A 17 -7.59 -2.33 2.90
C MET A 17 -6.62 -1.19 3.22
N GLN A 18 -5.67 -1.48 4.10
CA GLN A 18 -4.56 -0.57 4.41
C GLN A 18 -3.22 -1.30 4.35
N TYR A 19 -2.25 -0.68 3.70
CA TYR A 19 -0.85 -1.07 3.80
C TYR A 19 -0.13 -0.03 4.65
N ASN A 20 0.33 -0.46 5.83
CA ASN A 20 0.93 0.42 6.84
C ASN A 20 2.33 0.92 6.47
N ALA A 21 3.08 0.14 5.67
CA ALA A 21 4.45 0.46 5.33
C ALA A 21 4.78 -0.05 3.93
N VAL A 22 4.65 0.82 2.94
CA VAL A 22 5.14 0.61 1.58
C VAL A 22 6.41 1.44 1.41
N VAL A 23 7.57 0.80 1.28
CA VAL A 23 8.86 1.50 1.11
C VAL A 23 8.79 2.39 -0.13
N ALA A 24 8.97 3.71 0.04
CA ALA A 24 8.79 4.70 -1.03
C ALA A 24 9.75 4.47 -2.20
N ALA A 25 10.97 4.00 -1.92
CA ALA A 25 11.97 3.67 -2.94
C ALA A 25 11.65 2.39 -3.74
N ASN A 26 10.61 1.62 -3.38
CA ASN A 26 10.14 0.49 -4.18
C ASN A 26 9.09 0.96 -5.19
N GLU A 27 9.55 1.71 -6.20
CA GLU A 27 8.69 2.36 -7.20
C GLU A 27 7.78 1.36 -7.94
N ILE A 28 8.26 0.13 -8.17
CA ILE A 28 7.47 -0.93 -8.80
C ILE A 28 6.25 -1.31 -7.94
N ALA A 29 6.45 -1.50 -6.63
CA ALA A 29 5.35 -1.80 -5.72
C ALA A 29 4.40 -0.62 -5.56
N VAL A 30 4.93 0.60 -5.43
CA VAL A 30 4.12 1.82 -5.34
C VAL A 30 3.22 1.99 -6.57
N ALA A 31 3.79 1.90 -7.77
CA ALA A 31 3.04 2.00 -9.02
C ALA A 31 1.99 0.89 -9.17
N LEU A 32 2.31 -0.34 -8.76
CA LEU A 32 1.37 -1.45 -8.76
C LEU A 32 0.17 -1.19 -7.84
N TRP A 33 0.40 -0.71 -6.61
CA TRP A 33 -0.69 -0.44 -5.66
C TRP A 33 -1.58 0.72 -6.10
N LEU A 34 -0.99 1.79 -6.64
CA LEU A 34 -1.74 2.88 -7.26
C LEU A 34 -2.63 2.37 -8.40
N LYS A 35 -2.09 1.54 -9.30
CA LYS A 35 -2.85 0.93 -10.39
C LYS A 35 -3.99 0.04 -9.89
N LEU A 36 -3.80 -0.62 -8.75
CA LEU A 36 -4.83 -1.44 -8.12
C LEU A 36 -5.82 -0.63 -7.26
N GLY A 37 -5.79 0.70 -7.33
CA GLY A 37 -6.79 1.58 -6.71
C GLY A 37 -6.50 1.92 -5.25
N PHE A 38 -5.27 1.73 -4.78
CA PHE A 38 -4.83 2.31 -3.51
C PHE A 38 -4.42 3.78 -3.73
N SER A 39 -4.58 4.59 -2.69
CA SER A 39 -4.04 5.95 -2.60
C SER A 39 -3.03 6.04 -1.47
N ILE A 40 -2.05 6.92 -1.59
CA ILE A 40 -1.15 7.28 -0.49
C ILE A 40 -1.91 8.23 0.43
N VAL A 41 -2.09 7.85 1.69
CA VAL A 41 -2.78 8.67 2.70
C VAL A 41 -1.82 9.34 3.69
N GLY A 42 -0.56 8.91 3.69
CA GLY A 42 0.48 9.50 4.51
C GLY A 42 1.85 8.96 4.16
N THR A 43 2.89 9.68 4.57
CA THR A 43 4.29 9.26 4.40
C THR A 43 5.02 9.47 5.72
N VAL A 44 5.65 8.42 6.21
CA VAL A 44 6.52 8.48 7.39
C VAL A 44 7.96 8.66 6.90
N PRO A 45 8.61 9.80 7.21
CA PRO A 45 9.94 10.06 6.71
C PRO A 45 10.97 9.15 7.36
N ASN A 46 11.98 8.70 6.61
CA ASN A 46 13.10 7.89 7.11
C ASN A 46 12.71 6.59 7.84
N ALA A 47 11.54 6.03 7.51
CA ALA A 47 10.95 4.89 8.23
C ALA A 47 11.60 3.52 7.93
N TYR A 48 12.38 3.42 6.85
CA TYR A 48 12.97 2.15 6.42
C TYR A 48 14.46 2.30 6.09
N ARG A 49 15.30 1.38 6.57
CA ARG A 49 16.74 1.35 6.25
C ARG A 49 16.99 0.50 5.00
N HIS A 50 17.05 1.13 3.84
CA HIS A 50 17.38 0.48 2.58
C HIS A 50 18.88 0.18 2.48
N ALA A 51 19.23 -1.03 2.05
CA ALA A 51 20.61 -1.52 2.02
C ALA A 51 21.60 -0.64 1.21
N ARG A 52 21.10 0.05 0.18
CA ARG A 52 21.93 0.92 -0.70
C ARG A 52 21.60 2.41 -0.59
N LEU A 53 20.39 2.76 -0.16
CA LEU A 53 19.89 4.14 -0.22
C LEU A 53 19.87 4.83 1.15
N GLY A 54 20.26 4.13 2.22
CA GLY A 54 20.19 4.65 3.57
C GLY A 54 18.75 4.67 4.09
N LEU A 55 18.41 5.68 4.88
CA LEU A 55 17.04 5.85 5.37
C LEU A 55 16.16 6.39 4.25
N VAL A 56 15.04 5.72 4.02
CA VAL A 56 14.05 6.09 3.02
C VAL A 56 12.65 6.10 3.65
N ASP A 57 11.75 6.81 3.02
CA ASP A 57 10.38 6.99 3.49
C ASP A 57 9.55 5.71 3.33
N ALA A 58 8.45 5.64 4.08
CA ALA A 58 7.41 4.63 3.88
C ALA A 58 6.04 5.29 3.75
N HIS A 59 5.27 4.87 2.75
CA HIS A 59 3.89 5.30 2.57
C HIS A 59 2.94 4.42 3.37
N VAL A 60 1.93 5.06 3.96
CA VAL A 60 0.68 4.41 4.34
C VAL A 60 -0.25 4.52 3.14
N MET A 61 -0.77 3.39 2.68
CA MET A 61 -1.68 3.34 1.52
C MET A 61 -3.03 2.76 1.91
N TYR A 62 -4.10 3.28 1.31
CA TYR A 62 -5.48 2.92 1.62
C TYR A 62 -6.27 2.62 0.33
N LYS A 63 -7.21 1.68 0.40
CA LYS A 63 -8.21 1.44 -0.64
C LYS A 63 -9.55 1.11 -0.01
N ALA A 64 -10.61 1.84 -0.39
CA ALA A 64 -11.98 1.42 -0.10
C ALA A 64 -12.34 0.17 -0.92
N LEU A 65 -13.03 -0.80 -0.30
CA LEU A 65 -13.47 -2.03 -0.97
C LEU A 65 -14.94 -2.00 -1.41
N ASN A 66 -15.71 -1.05 -0.86
CA ASN A 66 -17.17 -0.94 -1.00
C ASN A 66 -17.63 0.01 -2.11
N GLU A 67 -16.71 0.61 -2.88
CA GLU A 67 -17.07 1.41 -4.05
C GLU A 67 -17.05 0.52 -5.29
N GLY A 68 -18.23 -0.01 -5.61
CA GLY A 68 -18.54 -0.81 -6.80
C GLY A 68 -20.02 -0.71 -7.13
#